data_AF-A0A9E2MSL7-F1
#
_entry.id   AF-A0A9E2MSL7-F1
#
_cell.length_a   1.000
_cell.length_b   1.000
_cell.length_c   1.000
_cell.angle_alpha   90.00
_cell.angle_beta   90.00
_cell.angle_gamma   90.00
#
_symmetry.space_group_name_H-M   'P 1'
#
loop_
_entity.id
_entity.type
_entity.pdbx_description
1 polymer ?
#
loop_
_entity_poly.entity_id
_entity_poly.type
_entity_poly.pdbx_seq_one_letter_code
_entity_poly.pdbx_strand_id
1 'polypeptide(L)'
;MKSPLIDRRDFLRAAGVTFLSALAPRALAATLDADAVFATAYQQRSGAYGVAILSEAGRILHTVDLPDRGHDIAFDPVSGRSVAFARQPGTFAVVFDPKGRAAPLTIQSVA
;
A
#
# COMPACT_ATOMS: atom_id res chain seq x y z
N MET A 1 -22.78 34.88 12.86
CA MET A 1 -22.11 33.57 13.02
C MET A 1 -21.24 33.63 14.26
N LYS A 2 -21.40 32.72 15.23
CA LYS A 2 -20.51 32.65 16.40
C LYS A 2 -19.18 32.05 15.93
N SER A 3 -18.06 32.74 16.19
CA SER A 3 -16.74 32.12 16.02
C SER A 3 -16.63 30.99 17.04
N PRO A 4 -16.16 29.79 16.65
CA PRO A 4 -15.99 28.70 17.60
C PRO A 4 -14.95 29.10 18.68
N LEU A 5 -15.18 28.67 19.92
CA LEU A 5 -14.30 28.97 21.06
C LEU A 5 -12.87 28.43 20.89
N ILE A 6 -12.70 27.42 20.03
CA ILE A 6 -11.42 26.84 19.63
C ILE A 6 -11.47 26.59 18.12
N ASP A 7 -10.39 26.94 17.43
CA ASP A 7 -10.23 26.58 16.02
C ASP A 7 -10.02 25.08 15.86
N ARG A 8 -10.67 24.48 14.84
CA ARG A 8 -10.58 23.04 14.57
C ARG A 8 -9.14 22.58 14.36
N ARG A 9 -8.30 23.37 13.67
CA ARG A 9 -6.91 23.02 13.40
C ARG A 9 -6.09 23.07 14.68
N ASP A 10 -6.33 24.06 15.54
CA ASP A 10 -5.65 24.19 16.82
C ASP A 10 -6.02 23.04 17.77
N PHE A 11 -7.30 22.67 17.82
CA PHE A 11 -7.75 21.48 18.53
C PHE A 11 -7.05 20.21 18.04
N LEU A 12 -7.05 19.98 16.71
CA LEU A 12 -6.43 18.78 16.12
C LEU A 12 -4.92 18.74 16.35
N ARG A 13 -4.23 19.88 16.29
CA ARG A 13 -2.81 19.97 16.61
C ARG A 13 -2.54 19.62 18.07
N ALA A 14 -3.27 20.21 19.00
CA ALA A 14 -3.10 19.94 20.43
C ALA A 14 -3.39 18.47 20.75
N ALA A 15 -4.53 17.94 20.28
CA ALA A 15 -4.91 16.54 20.48
C ALA A 15 -3.86 15.57 19.90
N GLY A 16 -3.36 15.84 18.69
CA GLY A 16 -2.32 15.03 18.05
C GLY A 16 -1.01 15.02 18.82
N VAL A 17 -0.52 16.20 19.25
CA VAL A 17 0.72 16.30 20.04
C VAL A 17 0.59 15.58 21.37
N THR A 18 -0.52 15.76 22.09
CA THR A 18 -0.77 15.07 23.36
C THR A 18 -0.83 13.55 23.17
N PHE A 19 -1.51 13.07 22.13
CA PHE A 19 -1.58 11.65 21.80
C PHE A 19 -0.18 11.06 21.52
N LEU A 20 0.59 11.69 20.64
CA LEU A 20 1.93 11.20 20.27
C LEU A 20 2.90 11.23 21.46
N SER A 21 2.79 12.23 22.34
CA SER A 21 3.64 12.36 23.54
C SER A 21 3.37 11.28 24.59
N ALA A 22 2.19 10.65 24.56
CA ALA A 22 1.83 9.57 25.47
C ALA A 22 2.24 8.17 24.97
N LEU A 23 2.76 8.05 23.74
CA LEU A 23 3.19 6.76 23.17
C LEU A 23 4.58 6.37 23.68
N ALA A 24 4.76 5.07 23.99
CA ALA A 24 6.09 4.51 24.16
C ALA A 24 6.89 4.62 22.85
N PRO A 25 8.24 4.76 22.88
CA PRO A 25 9.06 4.98 21.68
C PRO A 25 8.80 3.98 20.54
N ARG A 26 8.59 2.70 20.88
CA ARG A 26 8.25 1.65 19.90
C ARG A 26 6.88 1.83 19.26
N ALA A 27 5.89 2.27 20.02
CA ALA A 27 4.54 2.52 19.50
C ALA A 27 4.50 3.78 18.64
N LEU A 28 5.28 4.81 19.01
CA LEU A 28 5.49 6.00 18.19
C LEU A 28 6.15 5.64 16.85
N ALA A 29 7.24 4.87 16.87
CA ALA A 29 7.89 4.38 15.65
C ALA A 29 6.92 3.58 14.75
N ALA A 30 6.14 2.67 15.32
CA ALA A 30 5.15 1.89 14.57
C ALA A 30 4.03 2.74 13.96
N THR A 31 3.67 3.87 14.60
CA THR A 31 2.67 4.81 14.08
C THR A 31 3.24 5.63 12.92
N LEU A 32 4.53 5.97 12.98
CA LEU A 32 5.24 6.62 11.88
C LEU A 32 5.51 5.67 10.71
N ASP A 33 5.64 4.38 10.98
CA ASP A 33 5.81 3.31 9.98
C ASP A 33 4.48 2.78 9.42
N ALA A 34 3.33 3.27 9.90
CA ALA A 34 2.01 2.89 9.40
C ALA A 34 1.74 3.55 8.04
N ASP A 35 2.51 3.17 7.03
CA ASP A 35 2.33 3.63 5.67
C ASP A 35 0.97 3.14 5.13
N ALA A 36 0.12 4.09 4.76
CA ALA A 36 -0.90 3.82 3.77
C ALA A 36 -0.16 3.42 2.48
N VAL A 37 -0.35 2.15 2.08
CA VAL A 37 0.35 1.57 0.95
C VAL A 37 -0.52 1.65 -0.29
N PHE A 38 -0.03 2.35 -1.31
CA PHE A 38 -0.59 2.28 -2.66
C PHE A 38 0.08 1.15 -3.42
N ALA A 39 -0.66 0.51 -4.33
CA ALA A 39 -0.11 -0.50 -5.21
C ALA A 39 -0.45 -0.15 -6.66
N THR A 40 0.52 -0.26 -7.56
CA THR A 40 0.32 0.03 -8.99
C THR A 40 1.14 -0.89 -9.87
N ALA A 41 0.55 -1.35 -10.98
CA ALA A 41 1.26 -2.09 -12.01
C ALA A 41 2.07 -1.14 -12.89
N TYR A 42 3.27 -1.53 -13.28
CA TYR A 42 4.16 -0.72 -14.11
C TYR A 42 4.92 -1.57 -15.15
N GLN A 43 5.47 -0.89 -16.15
CA GLN A 43 6.41 -1.45 -17.11
C GLN A 43 7.77 -0.75 -16.95
N GLN A 44 8.83 -1.53 -16.83
CA GLN A 44 10.21 -1.05 -16.82
C GLN A 44 10.65 -0.65 -18.23
N ARG A 45 11.68 0.19 -18.31
CA ARG A 45 12.31 0.54 -19.61
C ARG A 45 12.91 -0.66 -20.34
N SER A 46 13.26 -1.72 -19.61
CA SER A 46 13.72 -3.00 -20.18
C SER A 46 12.60 -3.79 -20.88
N GLY A 47 11.35 -3.40 -20.68
CA GLY A 47 10.17 -4.14 -21.14
C GLY A 47 9.56 -5.08 -20.09
N ALA A 48 10.26 -5.34 -18.97
CA ALA A 48 9.76 -6.16 -17.88
C ALA A 48 8.57 -5.50 -17.16
N TYR A 49 7.72 -6.30 -16.53
CA TYR A 49 6.52 -5.84 -15.82
C TYR A 49 6.59 -6.13 -14.33
N GLY A 50 5.93 -5.31 -13.53
CA GLY A 50 5.87 -5.50 -12.09
C GLY A 50 4.74 -4.74 -11.41
N VAL A 51 4.59 -4.98 -10.12
CA VAL A 51 3.80 -4.18 -9.18
C VAL A 51 4.75 -3.45 -8.26
N ALA A 52 4.53 -2.15 -8.06
CA ALA A 52 5.21 -1.35 -7.05
C ALA A 52 4.25 -1.10 -5.90
N ILE A 53 4.73 -1.38 -4.69
CA ILE A 53 4.09 -0.95 -3.44
C ILE A 53 4.77 0.35 -3.04
N LEU A 54 3.96 1.39 -2.84
CA LEU A 54 4.40 2.76 -2.65
C LEU A 54 3.94 3.28 -1.29
N SER A 55 4.77 4.06 -0.62
CA SER A 55 4.32 4.89 0.49
C SER A 55 3.48 6.06 -0.03
N GLU A 56 2.84 6.80 0.89
CA GLU A 56 2.12 8.03 0.55
C GLU A 56 3.01 9.09 -0.11
N ALA A 57 4.30 9.12 0.25
CA ALA A 57 5.29 10.00 -0.38
C ALA A 57 5.77 9.51 -1.77
N GLY A 58 5.20 8.43 -2.30
CA GLY A 58 5.58 7.85 -3.59
C GLY A 58 6.89 7.06 -3.58
N ARG A 59 7.43 6.74 -2.40
CA ARG A 59 8.65 5.92 -2.28
C ARG A 59 8.30 4.46 -2.52
N ILE A 60 9.08 3.77 -3.36
CA ILE A 60 8.96 2.32 -3.57
C ILE A 60 9.39 1.61 -2.28
N LEU A 61 8.46 0.88 -1.69
CA LEU A 61 8.66 0.05 -0.50
C LEU A 61 9.02 -1.38 -0.87
N HIS A 62 8.35 -1.91 -1.89
CA HIS A 62 8.52 -3.28 -2.36
C HIS A 62 8.09 -3.40 -3.82
N THR A 63 8.64 -4.38 -4.52
CA THR A 63 8.27 -4.70 -5.90
C THR A 63 8.03 -6.18 -6.07
N VAL A 64 7.06 -6.53 -6.90
CA VAL A 64 6.73 -7.90 -7.29
C VAL A 64 6.79 -8.00 -8.80
N ASP A 65 7.55 -8.96 -9.32
CA ASP A 65 7.62 -9.19 -10.76
C ASP A 65 6.30 -9.78 -11.28
N LEU A 66 5.89 -9.33 -12.47
CA LEU A 66 4.72 -9.86 -13.16
C LEU A 66 5.12 -10.59 -14.45
N PRO A 67 4.40 -11.67 -14.82
CA PRO A 67 4.65 -12.37 -16.09
C PRO A 67 4.43 -11.50 -17.33
N ASP A 68 3.42 -10.62 -17.29
CA ASP A 68 3.06 -9.67 -18.36
C ASP A 68 2.35 -8.46 -17.72
N ARG A 69 1.76 -7.58 -18.54
CA ARG A 69 1.06 -6.36 -18.10
C ARG A 69 -0.02 -6.67 -17.06
N GLY A 70 0.15 -6.10 -15.86
CA GLY A 70 -0.93 -5.96 -14.89
C GLY A 70 -1.86 -4.78 -15.20
N HIS A 71 -3.05 -4.80 -14.62
CA HIS A 71 -3.99 -3.67 -14.65
C HIS A 71 -4.46 -3.30 -13.25
N ASP A 72 -5.36 -4.08 -12.69
CA ASP A 72 -5.99 -3.80 -11.40
C ASP A 72 -5.35 -4.60 -10.28
N ILE A 73 -5.45 -4.05 -9.07
CA ILE A 73 -4.94 -4.67 -7.85
C ILE A 73 -6.03 -4.60 -6.78
N ALA A 74 -6.31 -5.74 -6.15
CA ALA A 74 -7.22 -5.83 -5.00
C ALA A 74 -6.45 -6.15 -3.72
N PHE A 75 -6.93 -5.67 -2.58
CA PHE A 75 -6.40 -6.01 -1.25
C PHE A 75 -7.46 -6.73 -0.42
N ASP A 76 -7.08 -7.86 0.16
CA ASP A 76 -7.89 -8.61 1.11
C ASP A 76 -7.45 -8.27 2.55
N PRO A 77 -8.28 -7.54 3.33
CA PRO A 77 -7.93 -7.18 4.70
C PRO A 77 -7.95 -8.36 5.67
N VAL A 78 -8.58 -9.49 5.32
CA VAL A 78 -8.65 -10.67 6.19
C VAL A 78 -7.33 -11.45 6.14
N SER A 79 -6.85 -11.80 4.94
CA SER A 79 -5.56 -12.49 4.80
C SER A 79 -4.36 -11.55 4.79
N GLY A 80 -4.58 -10.25 4.58
CA GLY A 80 -3.51 -9.25 4.43
C GLY A 80 -2.75 -9.38 3.10
N ARG A 81 -3.32 -10.06 2.10
CA ARG A 81 -2.71 -10.26 0.78
C ARG A 81 -3.30 -9.33 -0.27
N SER A 82 -2.52 -9.07 -1.31
CA SER A 82 -2.96 -8.36 -2.50
C SER A 82 -2.96 -9.30 -3.71
N VAL A 83 -3.80 -9.00 -4.70
CA VAL A 83 -3.87 -9.73 -5.97
C VAL A 83 -3.77 -8.75 -7.11
N ALA A 84 -2.76 -8.92 -7.98
CA ALA A 84 -2.63 -8.18 -9.23
C ALA A 84 -3.21 -9.00 -10.38
N PHE A 85 -4.06 -8.37 -11.19
CA PHE A 85 -4.72 -9.01 -12.31
C PHE A 85 -4.08 -8.60 -13.63
N ALA A 86 -4.00 -9.55 -14.55
CA ALA A 86 -3.55 -9.29 -15.90
C ALA A 86 -4.45 -8.25 -16.60
N ARG A 87 -3.83 -7.42 -17.44
CA ARG A 87 -4.54 -6.60 -18.43
C ARG A 87 -4.93 -7.51 -19.60
N GLN A 88 -6.15 -7.33 -20.13
CA GLN A 88 -6.58 -8.04 -21.35
C GLN A 88 -5.54 -7.87 -22.48
N PRO A 89 -5.18 -8.95 -23.21
CA PRO A 89 -5.76 -10.30 -23.19
C PRO A 89 -5.15 -11.29 -22.19
N GLY A 90 -4.28 -10.84 -21.27
CA GLY A 90 -3.61 -11.74 -20.32
C GLY A 90 -4.56 -12.46 -19.36
N THR A 91 -4.16 -13.65 -18.91
CA THR A 91 -5.01 -14.58 -18.14
C THR A 91 -4.30 -15.08 -16.88
N PHE A 92 -3.67 -14.17 -16.13
CA PHE A 92 -3.00 -14.51 -14.86
C PHE A 92 -3.50 -13.63 -13.72
N ALA A 93 -3.31 -14.13 -12.50
CA ALA A 93 -3.40 -13.36 -11.27
C ALA A 93 -2.16 -13.65 -10.42
N VAL A 94 -1.54 -12.61 -9.83
CA VAL A 94 -0.41 -12.77 -8.90
C VAL A 94 -0.87 -12.37 -7.51
N VAL A 95 -0.87 -13.33 -6.59
CA VAL A 95 -1.14 -13.12 -5.16
C VAL A 95 0.17 -12.81 -4.46
N PHE A 96 0.24 -11.74 -3.67
CA PHE A 96 1.47 -11.33 -2.98
C PHE A 96 1.20 -10.72 -1.60
N ASP A 97 2.19 -10.77 -0.70
CA ASP A 97 2.18 -9.99 0.54
C ASP A 97 2.75 -8.59 0.23
N PRO A 98 1.97 -7.50 0.41
CA PRO A 98 2.45 -6.15 0.13
C PRO A 98 3.64 -5.73 1.02
N LYS A 99 3.90 -6.44 2.12
CA LYS A 99 5.06 -6.25 3.01
C LYS A 99 6.26 -7.14 2.65
N GLY A 100 6.17 -7.95 1.59
CA GLY A 100 7.26 -8.81 1.11
C GLY A 100 7.65 -9.95 2.06
N ARG A 101 6.79 -10.33 3.00
CA ARG A 101 7.09 -11.40 4.00
C ARG A 101 6.87 -12.81 3.46
N ALA A 102 6.21 -12.95 2.32
CA ALA A 102 5.92 -14.23 1.68
C ALA A 102 6.17 -14.12 0.17
N ALA A 103 6.62 -15.23 -0.43
CA ALA A 103 6.84 -15.29 -1.88
C ALA A 103 5.52 -15.13 -2.65
N PRO A 104 5.52 -14.42 -3.80
CA PRO A 104 4.35 -14.31 -4.65
C PRO A 104 3.92 -15.66 -5.24
N LEU A 105 2.61 -15.84 -5.41
CA LEU A 105 2.02 -16.99 -6.09
C LEU A 105 1.35 -16.52 -7.38
N THR A 106 1.82 -17.05 -8.51
CA THR A 106 1.17 -16.81 -9.81
C THR A 106 0.15 -17.91 -10.08
N ILE A 107 -1.10 -17.50 -10.32
CA ILE A 107 -2.20 -18.35 -10.75
C ILE A 107 -2.44 -18.05 -12.22
N GLN A 108 -2.38 -19.09 -13.05
CA GLN A 108 -2.76 -19.01 -14.46
C GLN A 108 -4.23 -19.43 -14.59
N SER A 109 -4.99 -18.75 -15.43
CA SER A 109 -6.29 -19.28 -15.86
C SER A 109 -6.07 -20.61 -16.56
N VAL A 110 -6.94 -21.57 -16.28
CA VAL A 110 -7.05 -22.76 -17.12
C VAL A 110 -7.65 -22.30 -18.45
N ALA A 111 -7.02 -22.67 -19.55
CA ALA A 111 -7.51 -22.40 -20.90
C ALA A 111 -8.77 -23.23 -21.20
#